data_AF-A0A523TX24-F1
#
_entry.id   AF-A0A523TX24-F1
#
_cell.length_a   1.000
_cell.length_b   1.000
_cell.length_c   1.000
_cell.angle_alpha   90.00
_cell.angle_beta   90.00
_cell.angle_gamma   90.00
#
_symmetry.space_group_name_H-M   'P 1'
#
loop_
_entity.id
_entity.type
_entity.pdbx_description
1 polymer ?
#
loop_
_entity_poly.entity_id
_entity_poly.type
_entity_poly.pdbx_seq_one_letter_code
_entity_poly.pdbx_strand_id
1 'polypeptide(L)'
;MAKAKKKKASKASARKQAKTAKAKTGKPKGATAPAQKKKKAPPAELATLKKKAEEARTELVKAENEANALRMQAKSVESVAKKAYAEAVAPYREACRRAGVECEFAGGKAGCVTERVSYLVEKVKGGIRIMIKGRPETDEVISFKTLDKSIGKAAVAYMEKFIGAKEAVGNKAAGLGNRIRAALAKK
;
A
#
# COMPACT_ATOMS: atom_id res chain seq x y z
N MET A 1 -37.38 -17.75 -15.19
CA MET A 1 -37.58 -18.86 -14.24
C MET A 1 -36.50 -19.91 -14.46
N ALA A 2 -35.66 -20.20 -13.46
CA ALA A 2 -35.01 -21.48 -13.21
C ALA A 2 -34.22 -21.34 -11.89
N LYS A 3 -34.54 -22.22 -10.93
CA LYS A 3 -34.03 -22.21 -9.55
C LYS A 3 -32.82 -23.14 -9.39
N ALA A 4 -32.13 -22.91 -8.27
CA ALA A 4 -31.37 -23.88 -7.45
C ALA A 4 -29.91 -24.14 -7.88
N LYS A 5 -28.92 -24.30 -6.99
CA LYS A 5 -28.93 -24.72 -5.57
C LYS A 5 -27.70 -24.15 -4.83
N LYS A 6 -27.93 -23.61 -3.63
CA LYS A 6 -26.94 -23.47 -2.54
C LYS A 6 -26.47 -24.85 -2.06
N LYS A 7 -25.19 -25.00 -1.71
CA LYS A 7 -24.75 -25.85 -0.59
C LYS A 7 -23.52 -25.23 0.10
N LYS A 8 -23.69 -24.89 1.38
CA LYS A 8 -22.65 -24.60 2.37
C LYS A 8 -22.16 -25.91 2.98
N ALA A 9 -20.86 -25.98 3.33
CA ALA A 9 -20.26 -26.58 4.54
C ALA A 9 -18.74 -26.37 4.42
N SER A 10 -18.01 -25.57 5.20
CA SER A 10 -17.67 -25.61 6.64
C SER A 10 -17.20 -26.99 7.15
N LYS A 11 -15.87 -27.19 7.32
CA LYS A 11 -15.21 -27.49 8.61
C LYS A 11 -13.73 -27.93 8.45
N ALA A 12 -12.89 -27.26 9.23
CA ALA A 12 -11.90 -27.80 10.18
C ALA A 12 -10.78 -28.75 9.71
N SER A 13 -9.56 -28.21 9.73
CA SER A 13 -8.44 -28.60 10.60
C SER A 13 -8.52 -29.97 11.30
N ALA A 14 -7.61 -30.88 10.97
CA ALA A 14 -7.22 -32.01 11.83
C ALA A 14 -5.79 -32.50 11.53
N ARG A 15 -4.86 -31.90 12.27
CA ARG A 15 -3.62 -32.46 12.83
C ARG A 15 -3.58 -34.00 12.84
N LYS A 16 -2.69 -34.61 12.06
CA LYS A 16 -2.38 -36.04 12.13
C LYS A 16 -1.16 -36.25 13.05
N GLN A 17 -1.44 -36.48 14.34
CA GLN A 17 -0.54 -37.21 15.24
C GLN A 17 -1.25 -38.50 15.61
N ALA A 18 -0.60 -39.63 15.32
CA ALA A 18 -0.59 -40.86 16.13
C ALA A 18 -0.14 -42.04 15.26
N LYS A 19 0.92 -42.73 15.69
CA LYS A 19 0.80 -44.13 16.12
C LYS A 19 2.10 -44.56 16.80
N THR A 20 2.06 -44.48 18.13
CA THR A 20 2.83 -45.30 19.05
C THR A 20 2.37 -46.76 18.90
N ALA A 21 3.31 -47.67 18.66
CA ALA A 21 3.14 -49.09 18.90
C ALA A 21 3.99 -49.45 20.14
N LYS A 22 3.31 -50.02 21.14
CA LYS A 22 3.81 -50.42 22.44
C LYS A 22 4.02 -51.93 22.42
N ALA A 23 5.17 -52.43 22.85
CA ALA A 23 5.33 -53.57 23.78
C ALA A 23 6.76 -54.12 23.76
N LYS A 24 7.50 -54.04 24.87
CA LYS A 24 7.62 -55.16 25.83
C LYS A 24 8.49 -54.73 27.02
N THR A 25 8.01 -55.15 28.17
CA THR A 25 8.51 -55.01 29.54
C THR A 25 9.85 -55.71 29.75
N GLY A 26 10.82 -54.98 30.29
CA GLY A 26 12.06 -55.50 30.87
C GLY A 26 12.59 -54.51 31.92
N LYS A 27 12.72 -54.99 33.16
CA LYS A 27 13.05 -54.26 34.40
C LYS A 27 14.44 -53.56 34.32
N PRO A 28 14.64 -52.38 34.95
CA PRO A 28 15.83 -51.57 34.74
C PRO A 28 17.03 -52.14 35.50
N LYS A 29 18.12 -52.44 34.78
CA LYS A 29 19.46 -52.60 35.37
C LYS A 29 20.34 -51.49 34.81
N GLY A 30 21.00 -50.80 35.73
CA GLY A 30 21.64 -49.52 35.53
C GLY A 30 22.61 -49.44 34.35
N ALA A 31 22.54 -48.32 33.66
CA ALA A 31 23.65 -47.76 32.93
C ALA A 31 23.69 -46.27 33.27
N THR A 32 24.71 -45.92 34.03
CA THR A 32 25.13 -44.60 34.45
C THR A 32 25.09 -43.64 33.25
N ALA A 33 24.22 -42.63 33.29
CA ALA A 33 24.34 -41.50 32.39
C ALA A 33 25.65 -40.79 32.74
N PRO A 34 26.61 -40.60 31.81
CA PRO A 34 27.71 -39.70 32.08
C PRO A 34 27.09 -38.31 32.17
N ALA A 35 27.13 -37.73 33.36
CA ALA A 35 26.84 -36.34 33.58
C ALA A 35 27.71 -35.53 32.61
N GLN A 36 27.11 -35.04 31.52
CA GLN A 36 27.71 -34.02 30.68
C GLN A 36 27.86 -32.79 31.56
N LYS A 37 29.02 -32.69 32.22
CA LYS A 37 29.52 -31.44 32.77
C LYS A 37 29.45 -30.44 31.61
N LYS A 38 28.50 -29.51 31.68
CA LYS A 38 28.54 -28.27 30.91
C LYS A 38 29.85 -27.57 31.29
N LYS A 39 30.94 -27.88 30.59
CA LYS A 39 32.16 -27.08 30.64
C LYS A 39 31.75 -25.72 30.09
N LYS A 40 31.67 -24.73 30.96
CA LYS A 40 31.57 -23.32 30.54
C LYS A 40 32.74 -23.09 29.57
N ALA A 41 32.44 -22.62 28.36
CA ALA A 41 33.47 -22.27 27.40
C ALA A 41 34.46 -21.29 28.07
N PRO A 42 35.78 -21.47 27.87
CA PRO A 42 36.76 -20.58 28.47
C PRO A 42 36.48 -19.15 28.00
N PRO A 43 36.54 -18.16 28.90
CA PRO A 43 36.15 -16.77 28.61
C PRO A 43 36.92 -16.15 27.44
N ALA A 44 38.12 -16.67 27.14
CA ALA A 44 38.93 -16.28 25.98
C ALA A 44 38.26 -16.64 24.63
N GLU A 45 37.66 -17.82 24.49
CA GLU A 45 36.99 -18.23 23.24
C GLU A 45 35.72 -17.39 22.99
N LEU A 46 34.99 -17.04 24.06
CA LEU A 46 33.82 -16.16 23.96
C LEU A 46 34.21 -14.74 23.53
N ALA A 47 35.35 -14.22 23.98
CA ALA A 47 35.85 -12.92 23.56
C ALA A 47 36.25 -12.91 22.07
N THR A 48 36.93 -13.96 21.59
CA THR A 48 37.28 -14.11 20.16
C THR A 48 36.03 -14.22 19.28
N LEU A 49 35.03 -14.99 19.71
CA LEU A 49 33.76 -15.12 18.99
C LEU A 49 32.97 -13.81 18.96
N LYS A 50 32.97 -13.04 20.06
CA LYS A 50 32.35 -11.70 20.10
C LYS A 50 33.02 -10.75 19.11
N LYS A 51 34.36 -10.73 19.06
CA LYS A 51 35.10 -9.88 18.12
C LYS A 51 34.77 -10.24 16.66
N LYS A 52 34.76 -11.53 16.32
CA LYS A 52 34.35 -11.99 14.98
C LYS A 52 32.91 -11.63 14.64
N ALA A 53 32.00 -11.71 15.61
CA ALA A 53 30.60 -11.33 15.42
C ALA A 53 30.43 -9.81 15.22
N GLU A 54 31.23 -8.99 15.90
CA GLU A 54 31.25 -7.54 15.71
C GLU A 54 31.84 -7.17 14.33
N GLU A 55 32.96 -7.79 13.94
CA GLU A 55 33.55 -7.62 12.60
C GLU A 55 32.53 -7.98 11.50
N ALA A 56 31.89 -9.16 11.58
CA ALA A 56 30.86 -9.57 10.63
C ALA A 56 29.63 -8.64 10.62
N ARG A 57 29.24 -8.06 11.77
CA ARG A 57 28.18 -7.04 11.83
C ARG A 57 28.59 -5.76 11.11
N THR A 58 29.83 -5.31 11.28
CA THR A 58 30.31 -4.12 10.59
C THR A 58 30.38 -4.31 9.08
N GLU A 59 30.77 -5.51 8.62
CA GLU A 59 30.76 -5.86 7.19
C GLU A 59 29.36 -5.93 6.63
N LEU A 60 28.41 -6.52 7.37
CA LEU A 60 27.00 -6.56 6.98
C LEU A 60 26.44 -5.15 6.79
N VAL A 61 26.66 -4.24 7.75
CA VAL A 61 26.15 -2.86 7.67
C VAL A 61 26.76 -2.11 6.47
N LYS A 62 28.06 -2.33 6.18
CA LYS A 62 28.69 -1.75 5.00
C LYS A 62 28.04 -2.26 3.70
N ALA A 63 27.85 -3.57 3.57
CA ALA A 63 27.21 -4.18 2.41
C ALA A 63 25.75 -3.71 2.22
N GLU A 64 24.99 -3.55 3.30
CA GLU A 64 23.62 -3.01 3.24
C GLU A 64 23.59 -1.57 2.73
N ASN A 65 24.53 -0.74 3.19
CA ASN A 65 24.63 0.66 2.75
C ASN A 65 25.01 0.76 1.27
N GLU A 66 25.97 -0.04 0.82
CA GLU A 66 26.36 -0.12 -0.60
C GLU A 66 25.21 -0.61 -1.49
N ALA A 67 24.51 -1.66 -1.07
CA ALA A 67 23.34 -2.17 -1.79
C ALA A 67 22.23 -1.11 -1.89
N ASN A 68 22.00 -0.33 -0.83
CA ASN A 68 21.03 0.76 -0.86
C ASN A 68 21.47 1.91 -1.77
N ALA A 69 22.75 2.27 -1.78
CA ALA A 69 23.29 3.27 -2.70
C ALA A 69 23.09 2.83 -4.17
N LEU A 70 23.42 1.58 -4.49
CA LEU A 70 23.21 1.02 -5.83
C LEU A 70 21.74 0.99 -6.24
N ARG A 71 20.83 0.64 -5.31
CA ARG A 71 19.38 0.72 -5.57
C ARG A 71 18.91 2.13 -5.89
N MET A 72 19.45 3.14 -5.22
CA MET A 72 19.10 4.54 -5.49
C MET A 72 19.61 5.01 -6.85
N GLN A 73 20.82 4.59 -7.24
CA GLN A 73 21.35 4.84 -8.58
C GLN A 73 20.53 4.11 -9.67
N ALA A 74 20.16 2.86 -9.45
CA ALA A 74 19.33 2.12 -10.40
C ALA A 74 17.97 2.81 -10.61
N LYS A 75 17.33 3.27 -9.52
CA LYS A 75 16.08 4.02 -9.60
C LYS A 75 16.23 5.34 -10.36
N SER A 76 17.33 6.05 -10.19
CA SER A 76 17.54 7.30 -10.92
C SER A 76 17.69 7.03 -12.42
N VAL A 77 18.49 6.04 -12.82
CA VAL A 77 18.62 5.64 -14.22
C VAL A 77 17.28 5.19 -14.82
N GLU A 78 16.53 4.36 -14.09
CA GLU A 78 15.20 3.92 -14.52
C GLU A 78 14.24 5.11 -14.70
N SER A 79 14.27 6.08 -13.80
CA SER A 79 13.41 7.26 -13.89
C SER A 79 13.75 8.13 -15.11
N VAL A 80 15.04 8.28 -15.42
CA VAL A 80 15.52 9.03 -16.60
C VAL A 80 15.12 8.29 -17.88
N ALA A 81 15.32 6.98 -17.94
CA ALA A 81 14.95 6.17 -19.09
C ALA A 81 13.42 6.19 -19.34
N LYS A 82 12.61 6.07 -18.28
CA LYS A 82 11.16 6.18 -18.36
C LYS A 82 10.71 7.55 -18.88
N LYS A 83 11.37 8.62 -18.43
CA LYS A 83 11.07 9.98 -18.88
C LYS A 83 11.44 10.17 -20.35
N ALA A 84 12.63 9.76 -20.76
CA ALA A 84 13.07 9.83 -22.15
C ALA A 84 12.15 9.04 -23.09
N TYR A 85 11.75 7.83 -22.69
CA TYR A 85 10.77 7.03 -23.43
C TYR A 85 9.40 7.72 -23.53
N ALA A 86 8.92 8.30 -22.42
CA ALA A 86 7.65 9.02 -22.42
C ALA A 86 7.67 10.27 -23.33
N GLU A 87 8.79 11.00 -23.37
CA GLU A 87 8.99 12.15 -24.25
C GLU A 87 9.06 11.72 -25.73
N ALA A 88 9.78 10.64 -26.04
CA ALA A 88 9.87 10.11 -27.41
C ALA A 88 8.50 9.65 -27.96
N VAL A 89 7.66 9.07 -27.10
CA VAL A 89 6.35 8.53 -27.47
C VAL A 89 5.23 9.59 -27.42
N ALA A 90 5.45 10.74 -26.76
CA ALA A 90 4.48 11.82 -26.64
C ALA A 90 3.90 12.32 -27.99
N PRO A 91 4.72 12.65 -29.03
CA PRO A 91 4.19 13.14 -30.30
C PRO A 91 3.35 12.08 -31.01
N TYR A 92 3.74 10.81 -30.95
CA TYR A 92 2.97 9.71 -31.52
C TYR A 92 1.61 9.55 -30.84
N ARG A 93 1.57 9.62 -29.49
CA ARG A 93 0.30 9.60 -28.73
C ARG A 93 -0.61 10.77 -29.08
N GLU A 94 -0.05 11.95 -29.35
CA GLU A 94 -0.82 13.10 -29.80
C GLU A 94 -1.40 12.90 -31.19
N ALA A 95 -0.63 12.34 -32.12
CA ALA A 95 -1.12 11.98 -33.44
C ALA A 95 -2.26 10.96 -33.37
N CYS A 96 -2.10 9.87 -32.58
CA CYS A 96 -3.16 8.89 -32.37
C CYS A 96 -4.43 9.52 -31.78
N ARG A 97 -4.28 10.41 -30.79
CA ARG A 97 -5.41 11.14 -30.19
C ARG A 97 -6.14 12.02 -31.19
N ARG A 98 -5.40 12.75 -32.04
CA ARG A 98 -6.00 13.59 -33.08
C ARG A 98 -6.71 12.77 -34.15
N ALA A 99 -6.20 11.59 -34.46
CA ALA A 99 -6.79 10.66 -35.40
C ALA A 99 -7.95 9.82 -34.81
N GLY A 100 -8.21 9.92 -33.50
CA GLY A 100 -9.27 9.15 -32.83
C GLY A 100 -9.02 7.64 -32.80
N VAL A 101 -7.77 7.20 -32.99
CA VAL A 101 -7.37 5.79 -33.02
C VAL A 101 -6.74 5.36 -31.70
N GLU A 102 -6.92 4.08 -31.34
CA GLU A 102 -6.29 3.51 -30.15
C GLU A 102 -4.76 3.48 -30.34
N CYS A 103 -4.04 4.04 -29.35
CA CYS A 103 -2.58 4.13 -29.41
C CYS A 103 -1.97 2.88 -28.75
N GLU A 104 -1.18 2.11 -29.50
CA GLU A 104 -0.46 0.93 -29.01
C GLU A 104 0.45 1.25 -27.81
N PHE A 105 0.94 2.48 -27.71
CA PHE A 105 1.78 2.94 -26.61
C PHE A 105 1.01 3.64 -25.50
N ALA A 106 -0.25 3.29 -25.24
CA ALA A 106 -1.10 3.86 -24.17
C ALA A 106 -0.64 3.46 -22.74
N GLY A 107 0.60 3.80 -22.36
CA GLY A 107 1.21 3.40 -21.08
C GLY A 107 1.58 4.54 -20.13
N GLY A 108 1.53 5.79 -20.58
CA GLY A 108 1.76 6.95 -19.71
C GLY A 108 0.42 7.48 -19.24
N LYS A 109 0.21 7.57 -17.92
CA LYS A 109 -0.92 8.33 -17.38
C LYS A 109 -0.93 9.67 -18.09
N ALA A 110 -1.97 9.92 -18.89
CA ALA A 110 -2.21 11.25 -19.42
C ALA A 110 -2.09 12.21 -18.23
N GLY A 111 -1.22 13.23 -18.35
CA GLY A 111 -1.19 14.31 -17.37
C GLY A 111 -2.65 14.71 -17.13
N CYS A 112 -3.04 14.86 -15.85
CA CYS A 112 -4.43 15.13 -15.49
C CYS A 112 -4.98 16.19 -16.46
N VAL A 113 -5.96 15.80 -17.29
CA VAL A 113 -6.51 16.61 -18.41
C VAL A 113 -7.09 17.94 -17.90
N THR A 114 -7.24 18.10 -16.58
CA THR A 114 -7.85 19.23 -15.93
C THR A 114 -6.95 19.82 -14.83
N GLU A 115 -6.97 21.15 -14.69
CA GLU A 115 -6.18 21.95 -13.74
C GLU A 115 -6.11 21.34 -12.34
N ARG A 116 -4.93 21.42 -11.70
CA ARG A 116 -4.73 20.87 -10.36
C ARG A 116 -5.55 21.66 -9.32
N VAL A 117 -6.69 21.10 -8.92
CA VAL A 117 -7.56 21.73 -7.92
C VAL A 117 -7.13 21.35 -6.51
N SER A 118 -7.00 22.34 -5.63
CA SER A 118 -6.82 22.13 -4.20
C SER A 118 -8.06 22.59 -3.43
N TYR A 119 -8.52 21.77 -2.50
CA TYR A 119 -9.74 21.99 -1.72
C TYR A 119 -9.35 22.37 -0.29
N LEU A 120 -9.98 23.41 0.23
CA LEU A 120 -10.08 23.71 1.65
C LEU A 120 -11.39 23.10 2.15
N VAL A 121 -11.30 22.27 3.18
CA VAL A 121 -12.45 21.55 3.75
C VAL A 121 -12.45 21.79 5.24
N GLU A 122 -13.47 22.47 5.74
CA GLU A 122 -13.61 22.87 7.14
C GLU A 122 -14.92 22.33 7.71
N LYS A 123 -14.87 21.86 8.95
CA LYS A 123 -16.06 21.40 9.67
C LYS A 123 -16.73 22.63 10.30
N VAL A 124 -18.00 22.84 9.98
CA VAL A 124 -18.80 23.98 10.48
C VAL A 124 -20.02 23.47 11.26
N LYS A 125 -20.68 24.35 12.00
CA LYS A 125 -21.92 23.99 12.72
C LYS A 125 -23.00 23.63 11.71
N GLY A 126 -23.33 22.35 11.61
CA GLY A 126 -24.38 21.81 10.72
C GLY A 126 -23.88 21.17 9.42
N GLY A 127 -22.58 21.17 9.13
CA GLY A 127 -22.06 20.55 7.92
C GLY A 127 -20.55 20.68 7.70
N ILE A 128 -20.16 20.53 6.44
CA ILE A 128 -18.78 20.76 5.98
C ILE A 128 -18.78 21.86 4.94
N ARG A 129 -17.97 22.89 5.18
CA ARG A 129 -17.66 23.94 4.22
C ARG A 129 -16.57 23.45 3.28
N ILE A 130 -16.80 23.56 1.99
CA ILE A 130 -15.87 23.15 0.94
C ILE A 130 -15.63 24.36 0.04
N MET A 131 -14.36 24.65 -0.22
CA MET A 131 -13.94 25.72 -1.11
C MET A 131 -12.75 25.26 -1.93
N ILE A 132 -12.68 25.68 -3.19
CA ILE A 132 -11.47 25.56 -4.02
C ILE A 132 -10.53 26.72 -3.68
N LYS A 133 -9.27 26.42 -3.34
CA LYS A 133 -8.28 27.46 -3.03
C LYS A 133 -8.10 28.39 -4.23
N GLY A 134 -8.18 29.70 -3.98
CA GLY A 134 -8.10 30.73 -5.01
C GLY A 134 -9.41 30.99 -5.76
N ARG A 135 -10.51 30.29 -5.45
CA ARG A 135 -11.83 30.52 -6.04
C ARG A 135 -12.91 30.65 -4.95
N PRO A 136 -13.06 31.83 -4.33
CA PRO A 136 -14.02 32.04 -3.23
C PRO A 136 -15.48 31.80 -3.65
N GLU A 137 -15.81 31.95 -4.93
CA GLU A 137 -17.14 31.69 -5.50
C GLU A 137 -17.60 30.23 -5.37
N THR A 138 -16.66 29.32 -5.07
CA THR A 138 -16.92 27.88 -4.93
C THR A 138 -17.21 27.46 -3.49
N ASP A 139 -17.41 28.43 -2.60
CA ASP A 139 -17.71 28.18 -1.20
C ASP A 139 -19.12 27.61 -1.02
N GLU A 140 -19.21 26.36 -0.56
CA GLU A 140 -20.48 25.70 -0.30
C GLU A 140 -20.44 24.89 0.99
N VAL A 141 -21.51 24.99 1.77
CA VAL A 141 -21.70 24.19 2.99
C VAL A 141 -22.59 22.99 2.68
N ILE A 142 -22.01 21.80 2.71
CA ILE A 142 -22.75 20.55 2.58
C ILE A 142 -23.23 20.10 3.96
N SER A 143 -24.55 19.98 4.12
CA SER A 143 -25.15 19.54 5.39
C SER A 143 -24.75 18.12 5.79
N PHE A 144 -24.67 17.84 7.09
CA PHE A 144 -24.39 16.47 7.57
C PHE A 144 -25.43 15.45 7.10
N LYS A 145 -26.71 15.85 6.99
CA LYS A 145 -27.78 14.97 6.46
C LYS A 145 -27.47 14.47 5.04
N THR A 146 -26.89 15.31 4.20
CA THR A 146 -26.48 14.93 2.83
C THR A 146 -25.25 14.03 2.85
N LEU A 147 -24.28 14.33 3.73
CA LEU A 147 -23.04 13.56 3.88
C LEU A 147 -23.28 12.16 4.44
N ASP A 148 -24.20 12.01 5.39
CA ASP A 148 -24.59 10.73 5.99
C ASP A 148 -25.21 9.78 4.95
N LYS A 149 -25.98 10.33 4.00
CA LYS A 149 -26.53 9.55 2.89
C LYS A 149 -25.43 9.04 1.98
N SER A 150 -24.53 9.92 1.51
CA SER A 150 -23.37 9.54 0.72
C SER A 150 -22.39 10.70 0.53
N ILE A 151 -21.24 10.62 1.18
CA ILE A 151 -20.10 11.54 0.94
C ILE A 151 -19.68 11.52 -0.53
N GLY A 152 -19.70 10.34 -1.18
CA GLY A 152 -19.31 10.20 -2.58
C GLY A 152 -20.22 10.98 -3.53
N LYS A 153 -21.55 10.85 -3.36
CA LYS A 153 -22.51 11.59 -4.19
C LYS A 153 -22.43 13.10 -3.94
N ALA A 154 -22.28 13.51 -2.67
CA ALA A 154 -22.11 14.91 -2.32
C ALA A 154 -20.86 15.53 -2.95
N ALA A 155 -19.73 14.79 -2.94
CA ALA A 155 -18.50 15.23 -3.58
C ALA A 155 -18.65 15.32 -5.11
N VAL A 156 -19.32 14.36 -5.76
CA VAL A 156 -19.58 14.42 -7.22
C VAL A 156 -20.47 15.62 -7.56
N ALA A 157 -21.56 15.84 -6.84
CA ALA A 157 -22.47 16.96 -7.09
C ALA A 157 -21.77 18.33 -6.98
N TYR A 158 -20.94 18.52 -5.95
CA TYR A 158 -20.14 19.73 -5.81
C TYR A 158 -19.15 19.92 -6.97
N MET A 159 -18.51 18.84 -7.40
CA MET A 159 -17.55 18.86 -8.51
C MET A 159 -18.22 19.20 -9.85
N GLU A 160 -19.38 18.60 -10.12
CA GLU A 160 -20.16 18.85 -11.33
C GLU A 160 -20.62 20.30 -11.41
N LYS A 161 -20.96 20.91 -10.26
CA LYS A 161 -21.37 22.31 -10.17
C LYS A 161 -20.25 23.31 -10.45
N PHE A 162 -19.03 23.08 -9.96
CA PHE A 162 -17.96 24.09 -9.99
C PHE A 162 -16.78 23.82 -10.93
N ILE A 163 -16.61 22.58 -11.39
CA ILE A 163 -15.47 22.21 -12.26
C ILE A 163 -15.97 21.59 -13.56
N GLY A 164 -17.04 20.79 -13.50
CA GLY A 164 -17.68 20.19 -14.66
C GLY A 164 -17.90 18.69 -14.52
N ALA A 165 -18.41 18.07 -15.59
CA ALA A 165 -18.84 16.67 -15.60
C ALA A 165 -17.73 15.70 -15.16
N LYS A 166 -18.14 14.63 -14.46
CA LYS A 166 -17.22 13.60 -13.94
C LYS A 166 -16.26 13.02 -14.98
N GLU A 167 -16.69 12.91 -16.23
CA GLU A 167 -15.90 12.39 -17.35
C GLU A 167 -14.71 13.29 -17.69
N ALA A 168 -14.91 14.62 -17.67
CA ALA A 168 -13.84 15.59 -17.92
C ALA A 168 -12.87 15.71 -16.73
N VAL A 169 -13.41 15.61 -15.51
CA VAL A 169 -12.65 15.92 -14.29
C VAL A 169 -11.97 14.70 -13.67
N GLY A 170 -12.41 13.49 -14.04
CA GLY A 170 -11.83 12.22 -13.61
C GLY A 170 -11.98 11.98 -12.11
N ASN A 171 -10.93 11.45 -11.48
CA ASN A 171 -10.97 10.95 -10.10
C ASN A 171 -10.89 12.04 -9.01
N LYS A 172 -11.07 13.33 -9.33
CA LYS A 172 -10.97 14.41 -8.34
C LYS A 172 -12.09 14.38 -7.29
N ALA A 173 -13.28 13.90 -7.66
CA ALA A 173 -14.38 13.69 -6.71
C ALA A 173 -14.01 12.69 -5.59
N ALA A 174 -13.23 11.65 -5.90
CA ALA A 174 -12.73 10.72 -4.90
C ALA A 174 -11.74 11.40 -3.94
N GLY A 175 -10.87 12.26 -4.47
CA GLY A 175 -9.96 13.08 -3.67
C GLY A 175 -10.68 14.03 -2.71
N LEU A 176 -11.74 14.70 -3.19
CA LEU A 176 -12.59 15.54 -2.35
C LEU A 176 -13.30 14.71 -1.27
N GLY A 177 -13.91 13.58 -1.63
CA GLY A 177 -14.57 12.69 -0.67
C GLY A 177 -13.65 12.21 0.46
N ASN A 178 -12.39 11.91 0.16
CA ASN A 178 -11.40 11.55 1.17
C ASN A 178 -11.08 12.71 2.13
N ARG A 179 -11.02 13.96 1.63
CA ARG A 179 -10.82 15.15 2.47
C ARG A 179 -12.03 15.41 3.38
N ILE A 180 -13.25 15.23 2.87
CA ILE A 180 -14.48 15.34 3.66
C ILE A 180 -14.46 14.31 4.80
N ARG A 181 -14.13 13.04 4.51
CA ARG A 181 -13.97 12.01 5.56
C ARG A 181 -12.92 12.40 6.59
N ALA A 182 -11.78 12.91 6.15
CA ALA A 182 -10.73 13.36 7.06
C ALA A 182 -11.19 14.53 7.95
N ALA A 183 -11.96 15.47 7.41
CA ALA A 183 -12.53 16.59 8.18
C ALA A 183 -13.59 16.11 9.19
N LEU A 184 -14.41 15.11 8.84
CA LEU A 184 -15.36 14.49 9.77
C LEU A 184 -14.67 13.75 10.91
N ALA A 185 -13.56 13.08 10.61
CA ALA A 185 -12.80 12.29 11.58
C ALA A 185 -12.00 13.14 12.59
N LYS A 186 -11.76 14.42 12.29
CA LYS A 186 -11.16 15.36 13.24
C LYS A 186 -12.19 15.71 14.32
N LYS A 187 -11.83 15.43 15.57
CA LYS A 187 -12.60 15.79 16.78
C LYS A 187 -12.44 17.27 17.07
#